data_AF-X1TB73-F1
#
_entry.id   AF-X1TB73-F1
#
_cell.length_a   1.000
_cell.length_b   1.000
_cell.length_c   1.000
_cell.angle_alpha   90.00
_cell.angle_beta   90.00
_cell.angle_gamma   90.00
#
_symmetry.space_group_name_H-M   'P 1'
#
loop_
_entity.id
_entity.type
_entity.pdbx_description
1 polymer ?
#
loop_
_entity_poly.entity_id
_entity_poly.type
_entity_poly.pdbx_seq_one_letter_code
_entity_poly.pdbx_strand_id
1 'polypeptide(L)'
;TYDDVELVEFHSTASGYAAVLEGTADVTVMSGNGSVTYKLESSPHGLYWLPKPAEDVEGWKRLRKIAPFAFPGLFVFGAGSSEEKPVWGCAYGVNFMVLPDKDENIAYWLTKAIHEIEELSWQVSDSMLEYNLVEVGLKNKWPYPWHEGSIKYLKEVGLWGPAQEANQQPLIDREEALAELWKDTIDEAIDAKMTTKEFPGLWLEKRNARFPEYYKPVLLD
;
A
#
# COMPACT_ATOMS: atom_id res chain seq x y z
N THR A 1 21.55 9.30 -3.51
CA THR A 1 21.38 8.15 -4.43
C THR A 1 21.87 6.91 -3.70
N TYR A 2 21.93 5.74 -4.37
CA TYR A 2 22.60 4.58 -3.77
C TYR A 2 24.09 4.83 -3.53
N ASP A 3 24.69 5.81 -4.20
CA ASP A 3 26.10 6.22 -3.97
C ASP A 3 26.31 6.94 -2.64
N ASP A 4 25.23 7.42 -2.00
CA ASP A 4 25.30 8.15 -0.71
C ASP A 4 25.14 7.21 0.50
N VAL A 5 24.94 5.90 0.27
CA VAL A 5 24.64 4.92 1.33
C VAL A 5 25.36 3.60 1.09
N GLU A 6 25.66 2.87 2.16
CA GLU A 6 26.07 1.47 2.08
C GLU A 6 24.84 0.57 2.20
N LEU A 7 24.61 -0.30 1.21
CA LEU A 7 23.49 -1.23 1.24
C LEU A 7 23.87 -2.49 2.01
N VAL A 8 23.13 -2.75 3.08
CA VAL A 8 23.20 -4.00 3.84
C VAL A 8 21.97 -4.84 3.50
N GLU A 9 22.19 -5.97 2.83
CA GLU A 9 21.10 -6.86 2.42
C GLU A 9 20.73 -7.85 3.52
N PHE A 10 19.42 -7.96 3.78
CA PHE A 10 18.86 -8.88 4.75
C PHE A 10 17.86 -9.81 4.07
N HIS A 11 17.84 -11.07 4.49
CA HIS A 11 16.97 -12.11 3.91
C HIS A 11 15.51 -12.01 4.39
N SER A 12 15.21 -11.09 5.32
CA SER A 12 13.86 -10.81 5.80
C SER A 12 13.74 -9.40 6.36
N THR A 13 12.51 -8.88 6.37
CA THR A 13 12.17 -7.62 7.05
C THR A 13 12.53 -7.67 8.54
N ALA A 14 12.28 -8.79 9.21
CA ALA A 14 12.58 -8.96 10.64
C ALA A 14 14.08 -8.86 10.93
N SER A 15 14.95 -9.44 10.09
CA SER A 15 16.40 -9.31 10.21
C SER A 15 16.87 -7.87 9.97
N GLY A 16 16.25 -7.13 9.05
CA GLY A 16 16.57 -5.72 8.84
C GLY A 16 16.19 -4.83 10.03
N TYR A 17 15.13 -5.19 10.77
CA TYR A 17 14.75 -4.47 12.00
C TYR A 17 15.70 -4.77 13.15
N ALA A 18 16.09 -6.04 13.30
CA ALA A 18 17.06 -6.47 14.29
C ALA A 18 18.42 -5.80 14.06
N ALA A 19 18.84 -5.62 12.81
CA ALA A 19 20.11 -4.97 12.48
C ALA A 19 20.23 -3.53 13.04
N VAL A 20 19.14 -2.76 13.01
CA VAL A 20 19.15 -1.40 13.61
C VAL A 20 19.20 -1.48 15.13
N LEU A 21 18.50 -2.44 15.73
CA LEU A 21 18.55 -2.68 17.17
C LEU A 21 19.94 -3.15 17.65
N GLU A 22 20.63 -3.95 16.84
CA GLU A 22 21.96 -4.50 17.09
C GLU A 22 23.08 -3.53 16.70
N GLY A 23 22.75 -2.40 16.03
CA GLY A 23 23.71 -1.39 15.58
C GLY A 23 24.53 -1.81 14.36
N THR A 24 24.10 -2.83 13.61
CA THR A 24 24.73 -3.27 12.35
C THR A 24 24.12 -2.61 11.11
N ALA A 25 23.11 -1.76 11.28
CA ALA A 25 22.56 -0.87 10.26
C ALA A 25 22.06 0.43 10.90
N ASP A 26 22.17 1.56 10.21
CA ASP A 26 21.73 2.86 10.74
C ASP A 26 20.27 3.19 10.44
N VAL A 27 19.74 2.70 9.31
CA VAL A 27 18.41 3.05 8.81
C VAL A 27 17.71 1.83 8.25
N THR A 28 16.43 1.67 8.60
CA THR A 28 15.53 0.68 7.99
C THR A 28 14.10 1.23 7.90
N VAL A 29 13.26 0.60 7.09
CA VAL A 29 11.83 0.97 6.97
C VAL A 29 11.03 0.16 7.98
N MET A 30 10.44 0.81 8.99
CA MET A 30 9.67 0.12 10.05
C MET A 30 8.23 0.61 10.13
N SER A 31 7.33 -0.23 10.64
CA SER A 31 6.00 0.21 11.08
C SER A 31 6.09 0.84 12.48
N GLY A 32 5.39 1.95 12.71
CA GLY A 32 5.37 2.64 14.01
C GLY A 32 4.72 1.83 15.14
N ASN A 33 3.79 0.92 14.82
CA ASN A 33 3.07 0.09 15.80
C ASN A 33 3.68 -1.32 16.00
N GLY A 34 4.84 -1.60 15.40
CA GLY A 34 5.49 -2.89 15.50
C GLY A 34 6.13 -3.13 16.88
N SER A 35 6.04 -4.35 17.40
CA SER A 35 6.67 -4.72 18.68
C SER A 35 8.19 -4.52 18.69
N VAL A 36 8.85 -4.70 17.54
CA VAL A 36 10.30 -4.45 17.39
C VAL A 36 10.62 -2.95 17.45
N THR A 37 9.73 -2.10 16.94
CA THR A 37 9.91 -0.64 16.95
C THR A 37 9.83 -0.08 18.37
N TYR A 38 8.90 -0.58 19.19
CA TYR A 38 8.85 -0.23 20.62
C TYR A 38 10.08 -0.70 21.40
N LYS A 39 10.64 -1.86 21.05
CA LYS A 39 11.91 -2.33 21.62
C LYS A 39 13.06 -1.38 21.26
N LEU A 40 13.11 -0.91 20.00
CA LEU A 40 14.12 0.04 19.53
C LEU A 40 14.00 1.39 20.25
N GLU A 41 12.79 1.93 20.40
CA GLU A 41 12.54 3.15 21.19
C GLU A 41 13.02 3.01 22.64
N SER A 42 12.79 1.84 23.25
CA SER A 42 13.21 1.54 24.62
C SER A 42 14.71 1.18 24.74
N SER A 43 15.42 1.06 23.63
CA SER A 43 16.83 0.67 23.61
C SER A 43 17.75 1.87 23.91
N PRO A 44 19.02 1.63 24.31
CA PRO A 44 20.00 2.70 24.46
C PRO A 44 20.29 3.49 23.18
N HIS A 45 20.02 2.91 22.00
CA HIS A 45 20.17 3.56 20.70
C HIS A 45 19.02 4.54 20.41
N GLY A 46 17.88 4.36 21.06
CA GLY A 46 16.67 5.14 20.85
C GLY A 46 16.07 4.95 19.46
N LEU A 47 15.14 5.85 19.10
CA LEU A 47 14.44 5.84 17.83
C LEU A 47 14.33 7.27 17.30
N TYR A 48 14.65 7.45 16.02
CA TYR A 48 14.43 8.69 15.30
C TYR A 48 13.75 8.42 13.96
N TRP A 49 12.59 9.02 13.75
CA TRP A 49 11.88 8.94 12.48
C TRP A 49 12.38 10.03 11.53
N LEU A 50 12.77 9.64 10.31
CA LEU A 50 13.05 10.59 9.23
C LEU A 50 11.73 11.18 8.71
N PRO A 51 11.41 12.45 9.04
CA PRO A 51 10.09 13.00 8.81
C PRO A 51 9.81 13.17 7.31
N LYS A 52 8.55 12.93 6.92
CA LYS A 52 8.05 13.15 5.55
C LYS A 52 6.90 14.15 5.57
N PRO A 53 7.21 15.45 5.80
CA PRO A 53 6.19 16.48 5.94
C PRO A 53 5.25 16.54 4.72
N ALA A 54 3.98 16.83 4.93
CA ALA A 54 2.99 16.93 3.85
C ALA A 54 3.34 18.06 2.86
N GLU A 55 4.07 19.07 3.33
CA GLU A 55 4.45 20.27 2.59
C GLU A 55 5.61 20.04 1.60
N ASP A 56 6.34 18.91 1.69
CA ASP A 56 7.41 18.58 0.73
C ASP A 56 6.83 18.03 -0.58
N VAL A 57 6.21 18.92 -1.36
CA VAL A 57 5.54 18.60 -2.63
C VAL A 57 6.47 17.87 -3.60
N GLU A 58 7.72 18.30 -3.72
CA GLU A 58 8.68 17.68 -4.64
C GLU A 58 9.18 16.33 -4.13
N GLY A 59 9.34 16.15 -2.81
CA GLY A 59 9.61 14.86 -2.19
C GLY A 59 8.51 13.85 -2.45
N TRP A 60 7.25 14.24 -2.24
CA TRP A 60 6.09 13.40 -2.55
C TRP A 60 5.98 13.08 -4.03
N LYS A 61 6.28 14.04 -4.91
CA LYS A 61 6.31 13.82 -6.36
C LYS A 61 7.37 12.80 -6.78
N ARG A 62 8.56 12.81 -6.15
CA ARG A 62 9.59 11.78 -6.38
C ARG A 62 9.16 10.42 -5.85
N LEU A 63 8.62 10.38 -4.63
CA LEU A 63 8.19 9.13 -4.00
C LEU A 63 7.08 8.44 -4.80
N ARG A 64 6.06 9.19 -5.24
CA ARG A 64 4.90 8.66 -5.96
C ARG A 64 5.20 8.12 -7.36
N LYS A 65 6.36 8.45 -7.94
CA LYS A 65 6.84 7.76 -9.15
C LYS A 65 7.14 6.28 -8.92
N ILE A 66 7.48 5.91 -7.68
CA ILE A 66 7.83 4.54 -7.28
C ILE A 66 6.70 3.92 -6.46
N ALA A 67 6.14 4.67 -5.51
CA ALA A 67 5.05 4.24 -4.62
C ALA A 67 3.83 5.17 -4.80
N PRO A 68 3.04 5.00 -5.88
CA PRO A 68 1.92 5.91 -6.20
C PRO A 68 0.80 5.92 -5.15
N PHE A 69 0.72 4.86 -4.33
CA PHE A 69 -0.24 4.71 -3.24
C PHE A 69 0.17 5.43 -1.95
N ALA A 70 1.38 5.99 -1.88
CA ALA A 70 1.90 6.64 -0.68
C ALA A 70 1.32 8.05 -0.49
N PHE A 71 0.91 8.35 0.74
CA PHE A 71 0.41 9.67 1.15
C PHE A 71 0.97 10.10 2.50
N PRO A 72 1.04 11.43 2.77
CA PRO A 72 1.51 11.92 4.07
C PRO A 72 0.55 11.51 5.18
N GLY A 73 1.11 11.00 6.27
CA GLY A 73 0.38 10.72 7.51
C GLY A 73 1.04 11.43 8.68
N LEU A 74 0.25 12.10 9.52
CA LEU A 74 0.70 12.64 10.80
C LEU A 74 0.41 11.61 11.89
N PHE A 75 1.44 10.91 12.35
CA PHE A 75 1.32 9.84 13.33
C PHE A 75 1.38 10.42 14.75
N VAL A 76 0.33 10.19 15.54
CA VAL A 76 0.23 10.61 16.96
C VAL A 76 0.22 9.44 17.92
N PHE A 77 0.41 8.22 17.43
CA PHE A 77 0.51 7.01 18.21
C PHE A 77 1.51 6.06 17.54
N GLY A 78 2.15 5.21 18.35
CA GLY A 78 3.23 4.34 17.88
C GLY A 78 4.56 4.69 18.56
N ALA A 79 5.54 3.83 18.43
CA ALA A 79 6.88 4.06 18.96
C ALA A 79 7.46 5.37 18.39
N GLY A 80 7.95 6.26 19.24
CA GLY A 80 8.57 7.53 18.88
C GLY A 80 7.59 8.65 18.51
N SER A 81 6.28 8.43 18.65
CA SER A 81 5.22 9.40 18.32
C SER A 81 4.11 9.43 19.38
N SER A 82 3.61 10.61 19.69
CA SER A 82 2.47 10.84 20.59
C SER A 82 1.64 12.04 20.13
N GLU A 83 0.50 12.30 20.76
CA GLU A 83 -0.28 13.53 20.53
C GLU A 83 0.56 14.80 20.79
N GLU A 84 1.41 14.78 21.82
CA GLU A 84 2.30 15.89 22.17
C GLU A 84 3.52 15.98 21.24
N LYS A 85 3.92 14.86 20.61
CA LYS A 85 5.08 14.75 19.73
C LYS A 85 4.69 14.00 18.45
N PRO A 86 3.88 14.62 17.58
CA PRO A 86 3.42 13.96 16.36
C PRO A 86 4.57 13.86 15.34
N VAL A 87 4.55 12.84 14.51
CA VAL A 87 5.60 12.56 13.51
C VAL A 87 4.99 12.47 12.13
N TRP A 88 5.51 13.25 11.19
CA TRP A 88 5.17 13.09 9.78
C TRP A 88 5.84 11.86 9.20
N GLY A 89 5.07 10.96 8.61
CA GLY A 89 5.58 9.76 7.95
C GLY A 89 4.84 9.45 6.65
N CYS A 90 5.11 8.25 6.15
CA CYS A 90 4.44 7.71 4.97
C CYS A 90 3.32 6.77 5.39
N ALA A 91 2.10 7.08 4.99
CA ALA A 91 0.94 6.21 5.14
C ALA A 91 0.57 5.58 3.80
N TYR A 92 -0.08 4.42 3.87
CA TYR A 92 -0.66 3.73 2.73
C TYR A 92 -1.92 2.99 3.20
N GLY A 93 -2.79 2.67 2.24
CA GLY A 93 -4.05 2.00 2.51
C GLY A 93 -3.91 0.54 2.90
N VAL A 94 -4.70 0.11 3.88
CA VAL A 94 -4.90 -1.32 4.19
C VAL A 94 -6.03 -1.85 3.31
N ASN A 95 -5.78 -2.97 2.62
CA ASN A 95 -6.73 -3.59 1.71
C ASN A 95 -7.08 -5.00 2.19
N PHE A 96 -8.34 -5.38 2.07
CA PHE A 96 -8.80 -6.77 2.20
C PHE A 96 -9.15 -7.28 0.80
N MET A 97 -8.41 -8.28 0.35
CA MET A 97 -8.53 -8.81 -1.01
C MET A 97 -9.31 -10.13 -1.02
N VAL A 98 -10.19 -10.28 -1.99
CA VAL A 98 -10.89 -11.53 -2.31
C VAL A 98 -10.70 -11.85 -3.79
N LEU A 99 -10.85 -13.13 -4.16
CA LEU A 99 -10.90 -13.49 -5.58
C LEU A 99 -12.19 -12.93 -6.21
N PRO A 100 -12.16 -12.59 -7.51
CA PRO A 100 -13.34 -12.07 -8.20
C PRO A 100 -14.51 -13.04 -8.28
N ASP A 101 -14.25 -14.36 -8.14
CA ASP A 101 -15.28 -15.41 -8.13
C ASP A 101 -15.81 -15.75 -6.72
N LYS A 102 -15.42 -14.97 -5.69
CA LYS A 102 -15.94 -15.18 -4.35
C LYS A 102 -17.41 -14.82 -4.27
N ASP A 103 -18.09 -15.51 -3.35
CA ASP A 103 -19.49 -15.21 -3.03
C ASP A 103 -19.64 -13.73 -2.68
N GLU A 104 -20.52 -13.03 -3.41
CA GLU A 104 -20.83 -11.62 -3.19
C GLU A 104 -21.20 -11.33 -1.73
N ASN A 105 -21.85 -12.26 -1.03
CA ASN A 105 -22.20 -12.08 0.37
C ASN A 105 -20.96 -11.92 1.26
N ILE A 106 -19.86 -12.62 0.96
CA ILE A 106 -18.63 -12.48 1.74
C ILE A 106 -18.08 -11.06 1.58
N ALA A 107 -17.98 -10.56 0.35
CA ALA A 107 -17.50 -9.22 0.09
C ALA A 107 -18.44 -8.15 0.68
N TYR A 108 -19.76 -8.31 0.52
CA TYR A 108 -20.77 -7.43 1.09
C TYR A 108 -20.62 -7.31 2.61
N TRP A 109 -20.65 -8.44 3.32
CA TRP A 109 -20.63 -8.44 4.79
C TRP A 109 -19.27 -8.04 5.35
N LEU A 110 -18.17 -8.37 4.66
CA LEU A 110 -16.84 -7.91 5.05
C LEU A 110 -16.71 -6.39 4.91
N THR A 111 -17.13 -5.82 3.77
CA THR A 111 -17.11 -4.36 3.57
C THR A 111 -18.00 -3.66 4.59
N LYS A 112 -19.21 -4.18 4.83
CA LYS A 112 -20.12 -3.65 5.82
C LYS A 112 -19.53 -3.67 7.23
N ALA A 113 -18.97 -4.80 7.65
CA ALA A 113 -18.34 -4.91 8.96
C ALA A 113 -17.19 -3.90 9.11
N ILE A 114 -16.30 -3.79 8.12
CA ILE A 114 -15.20 -2.82 8.18
C ILE A 114 -15.70 -1.37 8.19
N HIS A 115 -16.76 -1.08 7.43
CA HIS A 115 -17.35 0.26 7.37
C HIS A 115 -18.09 0.64 8.65
N GLU A 116 -18.76 -0.29 9.32
CA GLU A 116 -19.62 0.00 10.49
C GLU A 116 -18.93 -0.17 11.84
N ILE A 117 -17.78 -0.84 11.90
CA ILE A 117 -17.01 -0.96 13.16
C ILE A 117 -16.23 0.35 13.38
N GLU A 118 -16.74 1.18 14.28
CA GLU A 118 -16.12 2.46 14.68
C GLU A 118 -14.71 2.25 15.22
N GLU A 119 -14.42 1.12 15.90
CA GLU A 119 -13.09 0.79 16.42
C GLU A 119 -12.05 0.44 15.33
N LEU A 120 -12.50 0.18 14.09
CA LEU A 120 -11.62 0.04 12.92
C LEU A 120 -11.36 1.39 12.23
N SER A 121 -11.94 2.48 12.73
CA SER A 121 -11.50 3.83 12.39
C SER A 121 -10.12 4.07 13.01
N TRP A 122 -9.18 4.54 12.19
CA TRP A 122 -7.86 4.93 12.70
C TRP A 122 -8.03 6.31 13.32
N GLN A 123 -8.08 6.40 14.65
CA GLN A 123 -7.96 7.67 15.35
C GLN A 123 -6.50 8.14 15.19
N VAL A 124 -6.27 8.99 14.18
CA VAL A 124 -4.93 9.51 13.83
C VAL A 124 -4.64 10.83 14.56
N SER A 125 -5.65 11.49 15.15
CA SER A 125 -5.61 12.53 16.22
C SER A 125 -6.96 13.24 16.27
N ASP A 126 -7.22 14.05 17.31
CA ASP A 126 -8.34 15.01 17.38
C ASP A 126 -8.44 15.95 16.16
N SER A 127 -7.34 16.12 15.40
CA SER A 127 -7.25 16.99 14.22
C SER A 127 -7.36 16.26 12.87
N MET A 128 -7.32 14.93 12.87
CA MET A 128 -7.41 14.09 11.67
C MET A 128 -8.67 13.24 11.78
N LEU A 129 -9.69 13.65 11.01
CA LEU A 129 -10.99 12.98 10.83
C LEU A 129 -10.83 11.46 10.88
N GLU A 130 -11.68 10.80 11.65
CA GLU A 130 -11.90 9.35 11.61
C GLU A 130 -11.83 8.85 10.18
N TYR A 131 -10.73 8.18 9.86
CA TYR A 131 -10.55 7.64 8.52
C TYR A 131 -11.17 6.26 8.52
N ASN A 132 -12.47 6.22 8.20
CA ASN A 132 -13.12 4.97 7.86
C ASN A 132 -12.33 4.32 6.72
N LEU A 133 -11.79 3.12 6.95
CA LEU A 133 -10.91 2.42 6.02
C LEU A 133 -11.53 2.29 4.62
N VAL A 134 -12.84 2.09 4.55
CA VAL A 134 -13.59 1.96 3.29
C VAL A 134 -13.63 3.29 2.56
N GLU A 135 -13.96 4.39 3.24
CA GLU A 135 -13.97 5.73 2.63
C GLU A 135 -12.59 6.19 2.18
N VAL A 136 -11.54 5.88 2.94
CA VAL A 136 -10.15 6.15 2.57
C VAL A 136 -9.84 5.48 1.23
N GLY A 137 -10.33 4.25 1.03
CA GLY A 137 -10.16 3.54 -0.23
C GLY A 137 -10.83 4.19 -1.41
N LEU A 138 -12.05 4.65 -1.19
CA LEU A 138 -12.81 5.38 -2.21
C LEU A 138 -12.14 6.69 -2.58
N LYS A 139 -11.55 7.40 -1.60
CA LYS A 139 -10.85 8.68 -1.79
C LYS A 139 -9.47 8.52 -2.41
N ASN A 140 -8.69 7.54 -1.97
CA ASN A 140 -7.30 7.34 -2.38
C ASN A 140 -7.15 6.55 -3.68
N LYS A 141 -8.26 6.19 -4.33
CA LYS A 141 -8.31 5.60 -5.69
C LYS A 141 -7.31 4.44 -5.82
N TRP A 142 -7.49 3.39 -5.03
CA TRP A 142 -6.60 2.24 -5.05
C TRP A 142 -6.57 1.56 -6.43
N PRO A 143 -5.44 0.91 -6.79
CA PRO A 143 -5.26 0.26 -8.08
C PRO A 143 -5.99 -1.09 -8.20
N TYR A 144 -7.02 -1.32 -7.37
CA TYR A 144 -7.71 -2.59 -7.27
C TYR A 144 -9.20 -2.39 -7.54
N PRO A 145 -9.82 -3.20 -8.43
CA PRO A 145 -11.26 -3.20 -8.60
C PRO A 145 -11.98 -3.55 -7.29
N TRP A 146 -13.14 -2.94 -7.05
CA TRP A 146 -14.02 -3.34 -5.97
C TRP A 146 -14.82 -4.58 -6.35
N HIS A 147 -15.00 -5.51 -5.41
CA HIS A 147 -15.85 -6.68 -5.62
C HIS A 147 -17.33 -6.28 -5.70
N GLU A 148 -18.13 -6.98 -6.51
CA GLU A 148 -19.55 -6.64 -6.75
C GLU A 148 -20.38 -6.57 -5.45
N GLY A 149 -20.19 -7.55 -4.55
CA GLY A 149 -20.76 -7.52 -3.20
C GLY A 149 -20.39 -6.27 -2.37
N SER A 150 -19.15 -5.78 -2.46
CA SER A 150 -18.74 -4.53 -1.83
C SER A 150 -19.43 -3.33 -2.48
N ILE A 151 -19.48 -3.28 -3.81
CA ILE A 151 -20.17 -2.22 -4.57
C ILE A 151 -21.64 -2.16 -4.18
N LYS A 152 -22.31 -3.30 -4.01
CA LYS A 152 -23.71 -3.36 -3.56
C LYS A 152 -23.91 -2.66 -2.23
N TYR A 153 -23.09 -2.99 -1.22
CA TYR A 153 -23.15 -2.32 0.08
C TYR A 153 -22.88 -0.82 -0.04
N LEU A 154 -21.84 -0.44 -0.79
CA LEU A 154 -21.45 0.96 -0.97
C LEU A 154 -22.53 1.80 -1.67
N LYS A 155 -23.29 1.19 -2.60
CA LYS A 155 -24.48 1.80 -3.21
C LYS A 155 -25.60 2.00 -2.18
N GLU A 156 -25.83 1.03 -1.28
CA GLU A 156 -26.85 1.12 -0.22
C GLU A 156 -26.60 2.27 0.75
N VAL A 157 -25.33 2.51 1.12
CA VAL A 157 -24.95 3.61 2.03
C VAL A 157 -24.62 4.93 1.31
N GLY A 158 -24.81 5.00 -0.01
CA GLY A 158 -24.63 6.22 -0.80
C GLY A 158 -23.16 6.64 -1.03
N LEU A 159 -22.20 5.74 -0.81
CA LEU A 159 -20.78 5.98 -0.99
C LEU A 159 -20.26 5.59 -2.39
N TRP A 160 -21.08 4.92 -3.19
CA TRP A 160 -20.75 4.56 -4.57
C TRP A 160 -21.48 5.45 -5.57
N GLY A 161 -20.75 6.38 -6.19
CA GLY A 161 -21.27 7.32 -7.18
C GLY A 161 -20.66 7.16 -8.58
N PRO A 162 -20.99 8.08 -9.50
CA PRO A 162 -20.48 8.07 -10.88
C PRO A 162 -18.95 8.08 -10.98
N ALA A 163 -18.27 8.74 -10.03
CA ALA A 163 -16.81 8.79 -9.97
C ALA A 163 -16.18 7.40 -9.72
N GLN A 164 -16.73 6.64 -8.77
CA GLN A 164 -16.29 5.27 -8.47
C GLN A 164 -16.60 4.33 -9.63
N GLU A 165 -17.80 4.44 -10.19
CA GLU A 165 -18.23 3.64 -11.35
C GLU A 165 -17.32 3.89 -12.57
N ALA A 166 -16.99 5.15 -12.87
CA ALA A 166 -16.08 5.50 -13.95
C ALA A 166 -14.65 5.00 -13.76
N ASN A 167 -14.22 4.81 -12.50
CA ASN A 167 -12.89 4.28 -12.18
C ASN A 167 -12.87 2.73 -12.12
N GLN A 168 -14.02 2.07 -11.92
CA GLN A 168 -14.10 0.62 -11.76
C GLN A 168 -13.75 -0.14 -13.05
N GLN A 169 -14.41 0.19 -14.18
CA GLN A 169 -14.22 -0.56 -15.43
C GLN A 169 -12.77 -0.53 -15.93
N PRO A 170 -12.07 0.62 -15.96
CA PRO A 170 -10.66 0.65 -16.37
C PRO A 170 -9.74 -0.21 -15.48
N LEU A 171 -10.06 -0.37 -14.19
CA LEU A 171 -9.32 -1.26 -13.30
C LEU A 171 -9.55 -2.72 -13.67
N ILE A 172 -10.80 -3.11 -13.92
CA ILE A 172 -11.14 -4.47 -14.37
C ILE A 172 -10.43 -4.79 -15.69
N ASP A 173 -10.57 -3.92 -16.70
CA ASP A 173 -9.96 -4.09 -18.03
C ASP A 173 -8.43 -4.27 -17.93
N ARG A 174 -7.80 -3.52 -17.02
CA ARG A 174 -6.35 -3.62 -16.77
C ARG A 174 -6.00 -4.97 -16.14
N GLU A 175 -6.73 -5.42 -15.13
CA GLU A 175 -6.46 -6.70 -14.45
C GLU A 175 -6.70 -7.89 -15.39
N GLU A 176 -7.73 -7.85 -16.22
CA GLU A 176 -7.99 -8.86 -17.26
C GLU A 176 -6.83 -8.92 -18.26
N ALA A 177 -6.42 -7.77 -18.80
CA ALA A 177 -5.28 -7.68 -19.71
C ALA A 177 -3.95 -8.12 -19.08
N LEU A 178 -3.77 -7.90 -17.77
CA LEU A 178 -2.60 -8.36 -17.02
C LEU A 178 -2.63 -9.88 -16.80
N ALA A 179 -3.81 -10.45 -16.51
CA ALA A 179 -3.99 -11.88 -16.35
C ALA A 179 -3.76 -12.64 -17.67
N GLU A 180 -4.25 -12.10 -18.79
CA GLU A 180 -3.94 -12.63 -20.13
C GLU A 180 -2.44 -12.60 -20.42
N LEU A 181 -1.79 -11.44 -20.21
CA LEU A 181 -0.35 -11.30 -20.42
C LEU A 181 0.44 -12.28 -19.55
N TRP A 182 0.03 -12.47 -18.31
CA TRP A 182 0.66 -13.42 -17.40
C TRP A 182 0.57 -14.84 -17.94
N LYS A 183 -0.62 -15.27 -18.37
CA LYS A 183 -0.83 -16.59 -18.96
C LYS A 183 0.05 -16.79 -20.21
N ASP A 184 0.02 -15.84 -21.14
CA ASP A 184 0.83 -15.90 -22.37
C ASP A 184 2.33 -15.96 -22.06
N THR A 185 2.78 -15.25 -21.01
CA THR A 185 4.18 -15.24 -20.59
C THR A 185 4.59 -16.56 -19.94
N ILE A 186 3.68 -17.20 -19.20
CA ILE A 186 3.89 -18.54 -18.64
C ILE A 186 3.99 -19.57 -19.77
N ASP A 187 3.07 -19.53 -20.74
CA ASP A 187 3.06 -20.47 -21.87
C ASP A 187 4.37 -20.34 -22.70
N GLU A 188 4.81 -19.11 -22.98
CA GLU A 188 6.09 -18.85 -23.65
C GLU A 188 7.30 -19.37 -22.84
N ALA A 189 7.30 -19.16 -21.52
CA ALA A 189 8.37 -19.64 -20.66
C ALA A 189 8.44 -21.17 -20.62
N ILE A 190 7.29 -21.84 -20.62
CA ILE A 190 7.20 -23.31 -20.68
C ILE A 190 7.73 -23.82 -22.02
N ASP A 191 7.30 -23.23 -23.13
CA ASP A 191 7.75 -23.61 -24.48
C ASP A 191 9.27 -23.40 -24.66
N ALA A 192 9.80 -22.32 -24.09
CA ALA A 192 11.23 -22.03 -24.07
C ALA A 192 12.04 -22.88 -23.08
N LYS A 193 11.37 -23.71 -22.25
CA LYS A 193 11.98 -24.48 -21.13
C LYS A 193 12.79 -23.58 -20.19
N MET A 194 12.28 -22.37 -19.96
CA MET A 194 12.93 -21.33 -19.17
C MET A 194 13.04 -21.76 -17.70
N THR A 195 14.13 -21.39 -17.05
CA THR A 195 14.28 -21.64 -15.61
C THR A 195 13.48 -20.65 -14.78
N THR A 196 13.12 -21.04 -13.57
CA THR A 196 12.45 -20.14 -12.60
C THR A 196 13.27 -18.90 -12.25
N LYS A 197 14.60 -18.94 -12.46
CA LYS A 197 15.49 -17.78 -12.24
C LYS A 197 15.40 -16.74 -13.37
N GLU A 198 15.12 -17.18 -14.59
CA GLU A 198 15.05 -16.31 -15.77
C GLU A 198 13.65 -15.69 -15.93
N PHE A 199 12.61 -16.42 -15.55
CA PHE A 199 11.22 -16.00 -15.70
C PHE A 199 10.90 -14.59 -15.17
N PRO A 200 11.37 -14.16 -13.96
CA PRO A 200 11.10 -12.81 -13.48
C PRO A 200 11.57 -11.71 -14.43
N GLY A 201 12.69 -11.92 -15.14
CA GLY A 201 13.20 -10.97 -16.13
C GLY A 201 12.26 -10.81 -17.32
N LEU A 202 11.83 -11.94 -17.92
CA LEU A 202 10.88 -11.96 -19.02
C LEU A 202 9.53 -11.31 -18.62
N TRP A 203 9.01 -11.68 -17.45
CA TRP A 203 7.77 -11.10 -16.94
C TRP A 203 7.85 -9.59 -16.80
N LEU A 204 8.91 -9.08 -16.18
CA LEU A 204 9.09 -7.65 -15.97
C LEU A 204 9.25 -6.90 -17.30
N GLU A 205 9.98 -7.45 -18.26
CA GLU A 205 10.10 -6.88 -19.61
C GLU A 205 8.73 -6.73 -20.28
N LYS A 206 7.98 -7.83 -20.40
CA LYS A 206 6.66 -7.85 -21.05
C LYS A 206 5.65 -6.97 -20.33
N ARG A 207 5.60 -7.06 -19.00
CA ARG A 207 4.71 -6.25 -18.17
C ARG A 207 5.01 -4.77 -18.34
N ASN A 208 6.27 -4.35 -18.36
CA ASN A 208 6.64 -2.95 -18.54
C ASN A 208 6.40 -2.47 -19.98
N ALA A 209 6.55 -3.33 -20.98
CA ALA A 209 6.23 -2.99 -22.37
C ALA A 209 4.72 -2.73 -22.56
N ARG A 210 3.84 -3.54 -21.95
CA ARG A 210 2.37 -3.37 -22.04
C ARG A 210 1.85 -2.31 -21.05
N PHE A 211 2.44 -2.22 -19.86
CA PHE A 211 2.03 -1.34 -18.77
C PHE A 211 3.23 -0.54 -18.24
N PRO A 212 3.71 0.48 -18.97
CA PRO A 212 4.92 1.23 -18.59
C PRO A 212 4.78 1.98 -17.26
N GLU A 213 3.56 2.39 -16.91
CA GLU A 213 3.26 2.93 -15.60
C GLU A 213 2.87 1.79 -14.65
N TYR A 214 3.40 1.76 -13.42
CA TYR A 214 3.00 0.75 -12.42
C TYR A 214 1.49 0.83 -12.17
N TYR A 215 1.00 2.07 -12.00
CA TYR A 215 -0.40 2.44 -11.89
C TYR A 215 -0.60 3.87 -12.40
N LYS A 216 -1.60 4.07 -13.27
CA LYS A 216 -2.12 5.39 -13.63
C LYS A 216 -3.55 5.47 -13.11
N PRO A 217 -3.82 6.10 -11.96
CA PRO A 217 -5.20 6.40 -11.62
C PRO A 217 -5.77 7.23 -12.76
N VAL A 218 -7.01 6.95 -13.17
CA VAL A 218 -7.76 7.93 -13.96
C VAL A 218 -7.93 9.12 -13.01
N LEU A 219 -7.05 10.10 -13.17
CA LEU A 219 -7.07 11.32 -12.38
C LEU A 219 -8.38 12.02 -12.73
N LEU A 220 -9.41 11.82 -11.91
CA LEU A 220 -10.39 12.87 -11.70
C LEU A 220 -9.61 14.01 -11.06
N ASP A 221 -9.39 15.04 -11.86
CA ASP A 221 -8.82 16.34 -11.50
C ASP A 221 -9.40 16.87 -10.17
#